data_AF-A0A259H5J7-F1
#
_entry.id   AF-A0A259H5J7-F1
#
_cell.length_a   1.000
_cell.length_b   1.000
_cell.length_c   1.000
_cell.angle_alpha   90.00
_cell.angle_beta   90.00
_cell.angle_gamma   90.00
#
_symmetry.space_group_name_H-M   'P 1'
#
loop_
_entity.id
_entity.type
_entity.pdbx_description
1 polymer ?
#
loop_
_entity_poly.entity_id
_entity_poly.type
_entity_poly.pdbx_seq_one_letter_code
_entity_poly.pdbx_strand_id
1 'polypeptide(L)'
;MVGVIAISGAALAQPAATTPAPLAALARSGAPQLTGRILVADATRILSDERAGANGDAPLWPWGSVSKQVAAAIAMTAVDRGELALDDPIAKRWNAVPTPTIGAVTVRQLLRHTAGLANPEDTPQTDGIPAFYLRRAVDAERDDAVTFCAGPVKRPPETRFEYNNCDTIVLASVLGSAVRGGYEQLLADRIALPLGLKSLRLAKAN
;
A
#
# COMPACT_ATOMS: atom_id res chain seq x y z
N MET A 1 2.79 -33.10 19.52
CA MET A 1 2.67 -33.97 18.34
C MET A 1 2.31 -33.07 17.17
N VAL A 2 3.26 -32.78 16.29
CA VAL A 2 3.10 -31.84 15.18
C VAL A 2 2.59 -32.63 13.98
N GLY A 3 1.37 -32.34 13.52
CA GLY A 3 0.79 -32.90 12.30
C GLY A 3 0.96 -31.94 11.15
N VAL A 4 1.95 -32.18 10.28
CA VAL A 4 2.06 -31.51 8.98
C VAL A 4 1.19 -32.29 8.01
N ILE A 5 0.11 -31.67 7.52
CA ILE A 5 -0.65 -32.19 6.38
C ILE A 5 0.03 -31.64 5.12
N ALA A 6 0.81 -32.50 4.45
CA ALA A 6 1.33 -32.21 3.12
C ALA A 6 0.22 -32.52 2.09
N ILE A 7 -0.31 -31.49 1.44
CA ILE A 7 -1.18 -31.66 0.27
C ILE A 7 -0.26 -31.78 -0.95
N SER A 8 0.08 -33.01 -1.29
CA SER A 8 0.76 -33.34 -2.55
C SER A 8 -0.25 -33.27 -3.69
N GLY A 9 -0.49 -32.07 -4.22
CA GLY A 9 -1.15 -31.92 -5.51
C GLY A 9 -0.20 -32.38 -6.61
N ALA A 10 -0.66 -33.28 -7.50
CA ALA A 10 0.09 -33.64 -8.69
C ALA A 10 0.45 -32.36 -9.46
N ALA A 11 1.75 -32.12 -9.67
CA ALA A 11 2.21 -31.06 -10.54
C ALA A 11 1.69 -31.37 -11.95
N LEU A 12 0.60 -30.71 -12.34
CA LEU A 12 0.24 -30.60 -13.75
C LEU A 12 1.46 -30.01 -14.42
N ALA A 13 2.14 -30.79 -15.25
CA ALA A 13 3.23 -30.31 -16.07
C ALA A 13 2.69 -29.13 -16.87
N GLN A 14 3.04 -27.91 -16.45
CA GLN A 14 2.73 -26.72 -17.21
C GLN A 14 3.47 -26.90 -18.54
N PRO A 15 2.78 -26.77 -19.69
CA PRO A 15 3.50 -26.67 -20.95
C PRO A 15 4.52 -25.54 -20.77
N ALA A 16 5.77 -25.79 -21.18
CA ALA A 16 6.84 -24.79 -21.09
C ALA A 16 6.27 -23.47 -21.58
N ALA A 17 6.11 -22.52 -20.66
CA ALA A 17 5.45 -21.26 -20.95
C ALA A 17 6.17 -20.66 -22.15
N THR A 18 5.52 -20.67 -23.32
CA THR A 18 6.01 -19.92 -24.46
C THR A 18 6.17 -18.50 -23.96
N THR A 19 7.41 -17.99 -23.98
CA THR A 19 7.71 -16.61 -23.58
C THR A 19 6.64 -15.72 -24.21
N PRO A 20 5.80 -15.03 -23.42
CA PRO A 20 4.83 -14.10 -23.98
C PRO A 20 5.57 -13.23 -24.98
N ALA A 21 5.00 -12.99 -26.17
CA ALA A 21 5.62 -12.13 -27.17
C ALA A 21 6.21 -10.91 -26.43
N PRO A 22 7.54 -10.69 -26.51
CA PRO A 22 8.21 -9.80 -25.58
C PRO A 22 7.49 -8.45 -25.59
N LEU A 23 7.26 -7.89 -24.40
CA LEU A 23 6.64 -6.58 -24.18
C LEU A 23 7.27 -5.46 -25.04
N ALA A 24 8.45 -5.68 -25.60
CA ALA A 24 8.98 -4.98 -26.77
C ALA A 24 7.94 -4.73 -27.88
N ALA A 25 6.95 -5.60 -28.11
CA ALA A 25 5.84 -5.36 -29.03
C ALA A 25 4.87 -4.26 -28.53
N LEU A 26 4.65 -4.17 -27.21
CA LEU A 26 3.86 -3.10 -26.56
C LEU A 26 4.62 -1.77 -26.54
N ALA A 27 5.95 -1.81 -26.36
CA ALA A 27 6.81 -0.62 -26.50
C ALA A 27 6.87 -0.12 -27.96
N ARG A 28 6.75 -1.02 -28.95
CA ARG A 28 6.72 -0.71 -30.38
C ARG A 28 5.34 -0.37 -30.95
N SER A 29 4.24 -0.59 -30.21
CA SER A 29 2.88 -0.48 -30.75
C SER A 29 2.32 0.95 -30.83
N GLY A 30 3.07 1.96 -30.40
CA GLY A 30 2.60 3.36 -30.43
C GLY A 30 1.46 3.66 -29.45
N ALA A 31 1.28 2.83 -28.41
CA ALA A 31 0.51 3.17 -27.22
C ALA A 31 1.02 4.52 -26.63
N PRO A 32 0.19 5.29 -25.87
CA PRO A 32 0.65 6.55 -25.28
C PRO A 32 2.01 6.35 -24.62
N GLN A 33 2.95 7.26 -24.89
CA GLN A 33 4.37 7.06 -24.58
C GLN A 33 4.55 6.65 -23.12
N LEU A 34 4.77 5.35 -22.90
CA LEU A 34 5.04 4.82 -21.58
C LEU A 34 6.25 5.56 -21.02
N THR A 35 6.11 6.06 -19.81
CA THR A 35 7.09 6.92 -19.14
C THR A 35 7.43 6.21 -17.82
N GLY A 36 8.65 5.69 -17.69
CA GLY A 36 9.08 4.86 -16.57
C GLY A 36 9.86 3.61 -16.99
N ARG A 37 9.70 2.52 -16.22
CA ARG A 37 10.44 1.26 -16.38
C ARG A 37 9.49 0.08 -16.35
N ILE A 38 9.67 -0.87 -17.27
CA ILE A 38 8.88 -2.10 -17.41
C ILE A 38 9.82 -3.27 -17.12
N LEU A 39 9.52 -4.01 -16.06
CA LEU A 39 10.25 -5.20 -15.67
C LEU A 39 9.37 -6.43 -15.88
N VAL A 40 9.89 -7.43 -16.59
CA VAL A 40 9.30 -8.76 -16.72
C VAL A 40 10.26 -9.75 -16.10
N ALA A 41 9.77 -10.58 -15.19
CA ALA A 41 10.59 -11.58 -14.52
C ALA A 41 9.81 -12.88 -14.34
N ASP A 42 10.53 -13.99 -14.24
CA ASP A 42 10.04 -15.25 -13.66
C ASP A 42 10.57 -15.39 -12.22
N ALA A 43 10.33 -16.55 -11.59
CA ALA A 43 10.74 -16.80 -10.21
C ALA A 43 12.26 -16.79 -9.99
N THR A 44 13.06 -16.88 -11.05
CA THR A 44 14.51 -17.08 -11.01
C THR A 44 15.30 -15.94 -11.63
N ARG A 45 14.72 -15.20 -12.56
CA ARG A 45 15.45 -14.17 -13.32
C ARG A 45 14.54 -13.10 -13.92
N ILE A 46 15.17 -11.97 -14.22
CA ILE A 46 14.60 -10.93 -15.07
C ILE A 46 14.67 -11.40 -16.53
N LEU A 47 13.53 -11.33 -17.22
CA LEU A 47 13.34 -11.69 -18.62
C LEU A 47 13.41 -10.46 -19.54
N SER A 48 12.92 -9.30 -19.06
CA SER A 48 13.03 -8.02 -19.76
C SER A 48 13.07 -6.86 -18.75
N ASP A 49 13.81 -5.80 -19.11
CA ASP A 49 14.00 -4.59 -18.31
C ASP A 49 14.11 -3.39 -19.24
N GLU A 50 12.98 -2.81 -19.59
CA GLU A 50 12.86 -1.74 -20.58
C GLU A 50 12.58 -0.41 -19.88
N ARG A 51 13.21 0.66 -20.36
CA ARG A 51 12.95 2.05 -19.93
C ARG A 51 12.25 2.78 -21.06
N ALA A 52 11.27 3.60 -20.75
CA ALA A 52 10.47 4.32 -21.73
C ALA A 52 10.21 5.75 -21.26
N GLY A 53 10.18 6.71 -22.20
CA GLY A 53 9.80 8.10 -21.95
C GLY A 53 10.66 8.85 -20.93
N ALA A 54 10.12 9.96 -20.41
CA ALA A 54 10.75 10.72 -19.34
C ALA A 54 10.87 9.87 -18.05
N ASN A 55 11.80 10.20 -17.16
CA ASN A 55 11.97 9.52 -15.86
C ASN A 55 12.30 8.01 -15.92
N GLY A 56 12.55 7.39 -17.08
CA GLY A 56 12.98 5.99 -17.18
C GLY A 56 14.30 5.70 -16.44
N ASP A 57 15.16 6.72 -16.34
CA ASP A 57 16.41 6.69 -15.58
C ASP A 57 16.27 7.24 -14.15
N ALA A 58 15.09 7.67 -13.74
CA ALA A 58 14.90 8.22 -12.40
C ALA A 58 15.23 7.14 -11.35
N PRO A 59 16.07 7.44 -10.35
CA PRO A 59 16.45 6.46 -9.34
C PRO A 59 15.28 6.07 -8.43
N LEU A 60 14.24 6.89 -8.40
CA LEU A 60 13.03 6.74 -7.60
C LEU A 60 11.83 7.26 -8.38
N TRP A 61 10.68 6.63 -8.20
CA TRP A 61 9.40 7.08 -8.73
C TRP A 61 8.32 6.93 -7.66
N PRO A 62 7.33 7.84 -7.61
CA PRO A 62 6.16 7.67 -6.75
C PRO A 62 5.42 6.39 -7.13
N TRP A 63 5.31 5.44 -6.21
CA TRP A 63 4.65 4.17 -6.48
C TRP A 63 3.12 4.24 -6.39
N GLY A 64 2.60 5.40 -5.96
CA GLY A 64 1.18 5.68 -5.84
C GLY A 64 0.46 4.58 -5.06
N SER A 65 -0.68 4.15 -5.60
CA SER A 65 -1.56 3.18 -4.95
C SER A 65 -1.00 1.76 -4.82
N VAL A 66 0.11 1.42 -5.49
CA VAL A 66 0.76 0.12 -5.27
C VAL A 66 1.31 0.00 -3.85
N SER A 67 1.62 1.14 -3.20
CA SER A 67 2.01 1.19 -1.78
C SER A 67 1.00 0.55 -0.82
N LYS A 68 -0.30 0.47 -1.18
CA LYS A 68 -1.33 -0.21 -0.36
C LYS A 68 -1.05 -1.69 -0.19
N GLN A 69 -0.49 -2.35 -1.21
CA GLN A 69 -0.13 -3.77 -1.14
C GLN A 69 1.02 -3.99 -0.17
N VAL A 70 1.98 -3.04 -0.09
CA VAL A 70 3.05 -3.07 0.90
C VAL A 70 2.49 -2.91 2.31
N ALA A 71 1.56 -1.97 2.52
CA ALA A 71 0.88 -1.80 3.81
C ALA A 71 0.08 -3.05 4.21
N ALA A 72 -0.64 -3.65 3.27
CA ALA A 72 -1.37 -4.89 3.49
C ALA A 72 -0.43 -6.05 3.85
N ALA A 73 0.71 -6.19 3.17
CA ALA A 73 1.70 -7.22 3.48
C ALA A 73 2.27 -7.06 4.92
N ILE A 74 2.56 -5.82 5.34
CA ILE A 74 3.00 -5.54 6.72
C ILE A 74 1.88 -5.88 7.71
N ALA A 75 0.64 -5.51 7.42
CA ALA A 75 -0.51 -5.84 8.28
C ALA A 75 -0.70 -7.36 8.42
N MET A 76 -0.66 -8.10 7.31
CA MET A 76 -0.81 -9.55 7.32
C MET A 76 0.36 -10.25 8.01
N THR A 77 1.60 -9.75 7.86
CA THR A 77 2.75 -10.25 8.62
C THR A 77 2.56 -10.05 10.13
N ALA A 78 1.98 -8.93 10.54
CA ALA A 78 1.64 -8.71 11.94
C ALA A 78 0.52 -9.66 12.41
N VAL A 79 -0.46 -9.97 11.55
CA VAL A 79 -1.50 -10.98 11.84
C VAL A 79 -0.89 -12.36 12.05
N ASP A 80 -0.02 -12.80 11.14
CA ASP A 80 0.61 -14.13 11.21
C ASP A 80 1.45 -14.30 12.49
N ARG A 81 2.00 -13.20 13.01
CA ARG A 81 2.81 -13.19 14.24
C ARG A 81 1.97 -13.10 15.52
N GLY A 82 0.63 -13.09 15.40
CA GLY A 82 -0.28 -12.80 16.50
C GLY A 82 -0.12 -11.38 17.05
N GLU A 83 0.66 -10.56 16.35
CA GLU A 83 0.90 -9.19 16.74
C GLU A 83 -0.32 -8.37 16.48
N LEU A 84 -1.18 -8.66 15.48
CA LEU A 84 -2.40 -7.95 15.06
C LEU A 84 -3.57 -8.93 14.87
N ALA A 85 -4.82 -8.50 15.08
CA ALA A 85 -5.98 -9.27 14.62
C ALA A 85 -6.80 -8.43 13.64
N LEU A 86 -7.33 -9.07 12.59
CA LEU A 86 -8.09 -8.38 11.55
C LEU A 86 -9.37 -7.73 12.08
N ASP A 87 -10.00 -8.36 13.08
CA ASP A 87 -11.25 -7.90 13.67
C ASP A 87 -11.04 -7.08 14.95
N ASP A 88 -9.78 -6.79 15.32
CA ASP A 88 -9.50 -5.86 16.42
C ASP A 88 -9.95 -4.44 16.01
N PRO A 89 -10.66 -3.71 16.89
CA PRO A 89 -10.85 -2.28 16.74
C PRO A 89 -9.49 -1.58 16.73
N ILE A 90 -9.31 -0.59 15.86
CA ILE A 90 -8.03 0.12 15.74
C ILE A 90 -7.63 0.84 17.03
N ALA A 91 -8.61 1.26 17.85
CA ALA A 91 -8.36 1.90 19.15
C ALA A 91 -7.61 1.01 20.15
N LYS A 92 -7.65 -0.32 19.98
CA LYS A 92 -6.90 -1.26 20.84
C LYS A 92 -5.39 -1.08 20.73
N ARG A 93 -4.91 -0.50 19.63
CA ARG A 93 -3.48 -0.39 19.28
C ARG A 93 -3.02 1.02 19.06
N TRP A 94 -3.95 1.89 18.72
CA TRP A 94 -3.65 3.27 18.42
C TRP A 94 -4.13 4.15 19.56
N ASN A 95 -3.39 4.17 20.68
CA ASN A 95 -3.82 4.91 21.89
C ASN A 95 -4.03 6.41 21.65
N ALA A 96 -3.43 6.97 20.62
CA ALA A 96 -3.60 8.36 20.19
C ALA A 96 -4.66 8.50 19.08
N VAL A 97 -5.75 7.70 19.10
CA VAL A 97 -6.83 7.85 18.10
C VAL A 97 -7.33 9.30 18.15
N PRO A 98 -7.26 10.05 17.03
CA PRO A 98 -7.67 11.46 17.02
C PRO A 98 -9.15 11.67 17.33
N THR A 99 -10.02 10.71 16.98
CA THR A 99 -11.45 10.78 17.26
C THR A 99 -12.02 9.44 17.77
N PRO A 100 -12.90 9.44 18.79
CA PRO A 100 -13.49 8.19 19.29
C PRO A 100 -14.33 7.42 18.26
N THR A 101 -14.92 8.13 17.29
CA THR A 101 -15.87 7.57 16.31
C THR A 101 -15.21 6.57 15.36
N ILE A 102 -13.94 6.74 15.03
CA ILE A 102 -13.21 5.77 14.20
C ILE A 102 -12.65 4.60 15.03
N GLY A 103 -12.61 4.71 16.36
CA GLY A 103 -11.94 3.73 17.21
C GLY A 103 -12.49 2.30 17.10
N ALA A 104 -13.77 2.19 16.73
CA ALA A 104 -14.49 0.93 16.50
C ALA A 104 -14.25 0.33 15.10
N VAL A 105 -13.67 1.08 14.16
CA VAL A 105 -13.28 0.55 12.85
C VAL A 105 -12.25 -0.55 13.05
N THR A 106 -12.34 -1.62 12.27
CA THR A 106 -11.42 -2.75 12.34
C THR A 106 -10.32 -2.66 11.28
N VAL A 107 -9.21 -3.37 11.52
CA VAL A 107 -8.13 -3.51 10.54
C VAL A 107 -8.64 -4.10 9.22
N ARG A 108 -9.55 -5.10 9.29
CA ARG A 108 -10.19 -5.72 8.13
C ARG A 108 -10.94 -4.71 7.27
N GLN A 109 -11.66 -3.78 7.91
CA GLN A 109 -12.45 -2.76 7.21
C GLN A 109 -11.55 -1.77 6.47
N LEU A 110 -10.41 -1.38 7.07
CA LEU A 110 -9.41 -0.54 6.41
C LEU A 110 -8.79 -1.24 5.20
N LEU A 111 -8.39 -2.51 5.36
CA LEU A 111 -7.79 -3.30 4.29
C LEU A 111 -8.74 -3.54 3.11
N ARG A 112 -10.06 -3.55 3.35
CA ARG A 112 -11.09 -3.84 2.34
C ARG A 112 -11.76 -2.61 1.76
N HIS A 113 -11.36 -1.41 2.18
CA HIS A 113 -12.02 -0.17 1.76
C HIS A 113 -13.51 -0.10 2.10
N THR A 114 -13.85 -0.57 3.30
CA THR A 114 -15.22 -0.66 3.82
C THR A 114 -15.39 0.07 5.15
N ALA A 115 -14.38 0.83 5.59
CA ALA A 115 -14.40 1.53 6.87
C ALA A 115 -15.29 2.79 6.90
N GLY A 116 -15.57 3.39 5.73
CA GLY A 116 -16.41 4.59 5.63
C GLY A 116 -15.76 5.86 6.17
N LEU A 117 -14.42 5.92 6.20
CA LEU A 117 -13.66 7.10 6.65
C LEU A 117 -13.86 8.32 5.72
N ALA A 118 -13.31 9.47 6.13
CA ALA A 118 -13.13 10.61 5.24
C ALA A 118 -12.39 10.18 3.96
N ASN A 119 -12.74 10.74 2.80
CA ASN A 119 -12.06 10.45 1.54
C ASN A 119 -11.41 11.72 0.99
N PRO A 120 -10.09 11.71 0.72
CA PRO A 120 -9.39 12.84 0.12
C PRO A 120 -10.04 13.38 -1.15
N GLU A 121 -10.65 12.49 -1.94
CA GLU A 121 -11.31 12.83 -3.21
C GLU A 121 -12.54 13.71 -3.04
N ASP A 122 -13.12 13.77 -1.83
CA ASP A 122 -14.26 14.65 -1.54
C ASP A 122 -13.84 16.08 -1.18
N THR A 123 -12.53 16.35 -1.07
CA THR A 123 -12.06 17.72 -0.80
C THR A 123 -12.21 18.59 -2.05
N PRO A 124 -12.38 19.92 -1.89
CA PRO A 124 -12.47 20.82 -3.04
C PRO A 124 -11.30 20.62 -4.01
N GLN A 125 -11.58 20.69 -5.30
CA GLN A 125 -10.56 20.46 -6.32
C GLN A 125 -10.03 21.77 -6.89
N THR A 126 -8.74 21.82 -7.21
CA THR A 126 -8.12 22.86 -8.03
C THR A 126 -7.40 22.18 -9.18
N ASP A 127 -7.74 22.53 -10.42
CA ASP A 127 -7.23 21.90 -11.63
C ASP A 127 -7.33 20.36 -11.66
N GLY A 128 -8.41 19.82 -11.10
CA GLY A 128 -8.67 18.38 -11.01
C GLY A 128 -7.88 17.66 -9.92
N ILE A 129 -7.17 18.38 -9.05
CA ILE A 129 -6.43 17.82 -7.92
C ILE A 129 -7.17 18.16 -6.63
N PRO A 130 -7.57 17.16 -5.82
CA PRO A 130 -8.17 17.41 -4.51
C PRO A 130 -7.23 18.18 -3.57
N ALA A 131 -7.78 19.16 -2.85
CA ALA A 131 -7.04 20.04 -1.93
C ALA A 131 -6.23 19.26 -0.89
N PHE A 132 -6.68 18.06 -0.52
CA PHE A 132 -5.92 17.13 0.32
C PHE A 132 -4.48 16.94 -0.17
N TYR A 133 -4.27 16.81 -1.49
CA TYR A 133 -2.97 16.54 -2.12
C TYR A 133 -2.19 17.79 -2.52
N LEU A 134 -2.83 18.97 -2.47
CA LEU A 134 -2.20 20.25 -2.80
C LEU A 134 -1.51 20.91 -1.61
N ARG A 135 -1.61 20.31 -0.42
CA ARG A 135 -0.92 20.81 0.78
C ARG A 135 0.58 20.85 0.53
N ARG A 136 1.18 22.02 0.72
CA ARG A 136 2.63 22.20 0.52
C ARG A 136 3.37 21.32 1.51
N ALA A 137 4.52 20.78 1.13
CA ALA A 137 5.34 19.93 1.99
C ALA A 137 5.66 20.54 3.38
N VAL A 138 5.80 21.86 3.47
CA VAL A 138 5.98 22.60 4.73
C VAL A 138 4.73 22.70 5.59
N ASP A 139 3.54 22.55 5.01
CA ASP A 139 2.23 22.60 5.67
C ASP A 139 1.55 21.22 5.74
N ALA A 140 2.20 20.18 5.20
CA ALA A 140 1.69 18.82 5.08
C ALA A 140 2.46 17.93 6.05
N GLU A 141 2.25 18.14 7.35
CA GLU A 141 2.77 17.21 8.33
C GLU A 141 2.01 15.88 8.22
N ARG A 142 2.70 14.77 8.49
CA ARG A 142 2.08 13.44 8.52
C ARG A 142 0.86 13.43 9.45
N ASP A 143 0.95 14.18 10.55
CA ASP A 143 -0.11 14.26 11.55
C ASP A 143 -1.34 15.00 11.03
N ASP A 144 -1.21 15.93 10.08
CA ASP A 144 -2.36 16.60 9.44
C ASP A 144 -3.12 15.66 8.48
N ALA A 145 -2.39 14.86 7.71
CA ALA A 145 -3.01 13.86 6.83
C ALA A 145 -3.73 12.79 7.64
N VAL A 146 -3.10 12.31 8.71
CA VAL A 146 -3.68 11.33 9.63
C VAL A 146 -4.88 11.93 10.36
N THR A 147 -4.80 13.16 10.85
CA THR A 147 -5.90 13.84 11.54
C THR A 147 -7.10 14.01 10.62
N PHE A 148 -6.90 14.43 9.36
CA PHE A 148 -7.99 14.47 8.37
C PHE A 148 -8.62 13.09 8.18
N CYS A 149 -7.79 12.07 7.92
CA CYS A 149 -8.27 10.73 7.62
C CYS A 149 -8.93 10.04 8.83
N ALA A 150 -8.52 10.45 10.02
CA ALA A 150 -9.06 9.99 11.29
C ALA A 150 -10.18 10.88 11.84
N GLY A 151 -10.77 11.75 11.00
CA GLY A 151 -11.98 12.49 11.32
C GLY A 151 -13.21 11.57 11.43
N PRO A 152 -14.40 12.14 11.70
CA PRO A 152 -15.62 11.36 11.86
C PRO A 152 -15.90 10.43 10.68
N VAL A 153 -16.28 9.19 11.01
CA VAL A 153 -16.75 8.22 10.03
C VAL A 153 -17.93 8.81 9.25
N LYS A 154 -17.83 8.84 7.92
CA LYS A 154 -18.87 9.40 7.05
C LYS A 154 -20.09 8.50 6.95
N ARG A 155 -19.88 7.18 7.05
CA ARG A 155 -20.92 6.15 6.89
C ARG A 155 -20.58 4.89 7.68
N PRO A 156 -21.58 4.12 8.14
CA PRO A 156 -21.31 2.89 8.88
C PRO A 156 -20.39 1.92 8.10
N PRO A 157 -19.43 1.27 8.77
CA PRO A 157 -18.54 0.29 8.13
C PRO A 157 -19.29 -0.90 7.50
N GLU A 158 -18.66 -1.56 6.53
CA GLU A 158 -19.17 -2.73 5.80
C GLU A 158 -20.49 -2.50 5.02
N THR A 159 -21.00 -1.26 4.94
CA THR A 159 -22.21 -0.95 4.15
C THR A 159 -21.96 -0.93 2.64
N ARG A 160 -20.74 -0.58 2.21
CA ARG A 160 -20.29 -0.66 0.82
C ARG A 160 -18.77 -0.64 0.72
N PHE A 161 -18.27 -1.07 -0.44
CA PHE A 161 -16.91 -0.78 -0.88
C PHE A 161 -16.80 0.68 -1.36
N GLU A 162 -15.77 1.39 -0.94
CA GLU A 162 -15.36 2.69 -1.48
C GLU A 162 -13.85 2.80 -1.40
N TYR A 163 -13.16 2.61 -2.53
CA TYR A 163 -11.71 2.75 -2.62
C TYR A 163 -11.25 4.10 -2.06
N ASN A 164 -10.41 4.08 -1.02
CA ASN A 164 -10.11 5.28 -0.25
C ASN A 164 -8.67 5.28 0.29
N ASN A 165 -7.93 6.37 0.03
CA ASN A 165 -6.56 6.55 0.49
C ASN A 165 -6.46 6.71 2.02
N CYS A 166 -7.49 7.26 2.66
CA CYS A 166 -7.48 7.44 4.11
C CYS A 166 -7.48 6.11 4.88
N ASP A 167 -8.05 5.05 4.32
CA ASP A 167 -7.99 3.72 4.95
C ASP A 167 -6.54 3.24 5.10
N THR A 168 -5.72 3.48 4.07
CA THR A 168 -4.29 3.10 4.09
C THR A 168 -3.48 4.02 4.99
N ILE A 169 -3.77 5.33 5.00
CA ILE A 169 -3.09 6.30 5.87
C ILE A 169 -3.34 5.95 7.35
N VAL A 170 -4.60 5.67 7.71
CA VAL A 170 -4.96 5.23 9.06
C VAL A 170 -4.32 3.88 9.38
N LEU A 171 -4.39 2.90 8.47
CA LEU A 171 -3.75 1.59 8.68
C LEU A 171 -2.26 1.71 8.96
N ALA A 172 -1.52 2.51 8.19
CA ALA A 172 -0.10 2.74 8.40
C ALA A 172 0.18 3.35 9.78
N SER A 173 -0.66 4.30 10.22
CA SER A 173 -0.56 4.89 11.57
C SER A 173 -0.85 3.91 12.69
N VAL A 174 -1.86 3.05 12.54
CA VAL A 174 -2.19 1.99 13.50
C VAL A 174 -1.07 0.95 13.59
N LEU A 175 -0.47 0.57 12.45
CA LEU A 175 0.67 -0.35 12.44
C LEU A 175 1.89 0.28 13.13
N GLY A 176 2.19 1.53 12.83
CA GLY A 176 3.35 2.24 13.37
C GLY A 176 3.22 2.66 14.84
N SER A 177 2.02 2.70 15.41
CA SER A 177 1.79 3.27 16.76
C SER A 177 2.53 2.53 17.88
N ALA A 178 2.81 1.24 17.70
CA ALA A 178 3.54 0.42 18.68
C ALA A 178 5.06 0.42 18.48
N VAL A 179 5.57 1.11 17.44
CA VAL A 179 6.98 1.09 17.04
C VAL A 179 7.57 2.49 17.16
N ARG A 180 8.69 2.63 17.86
CA ARG A 180 9.33 3.95 18.09
C ARG A 180 9.64 4.70 16.79
N GLY A 181 10.12 4.00 15.76
CA GLY A 181 10.36 4.57 14.42
C GLY A 181 9.13 4.59 13.51
N GLY A 182 7.94 4.30 14.05
CA GLY A 182 6.68 4.34 13.33
C GLY A 182 6.59 3.34 12.18
N TYR A 183 5.76 3.70 11.20
CA TYR A 183 5.54 2.88 10.01
C TYR A 183 6.77 2.80 9.09
N GLU A 184 7.61 3.85 9.05
CA GLU A 184 8.85 3.83 8.24
C GLU A 184 9.81 2.74 8.73
N GLN A 185 9.91 2.55 10.06
CA GLN A 185 10.69 1.46 10.63
C GLN A 185 10.10 0.09 10.29
N LEU A 186 8.78 -0.07 10.33
CA LEU A 186 8.13 -1.32 9.91
C LEU A 186 8.36 -1.62 8.43
N LEU A 187 8.29 -0.62 7.57
CA LEU A 187 8.61 -0.75 6.15
C LEU A 187 10.05 -1.23 5.96
N ALA A 188 10.99 -0.67 6.72
CA ALA A 188 12.39 -1.09 6.70
C ALA A 188 12.54 -2.55 7.17
N ASP A 189 12.06 -2.87 8.38
CA ASP A 189 12.32 -4.15 9.05
C ASP A 189 11.58 -5.32 8.42
N ARG A 190 10.36 -5.09 7.92
CA ARG A 190 9.48 -6.17 7.43
C ARG A 190 9.58 -6.39 5.93
N ILE A 191 9.97 -5.37 5.17
CA ILE A 191 9.98 -5.43 3.69
C ILE A 191 11.35 -5.08 3.13
N ALA A 192 11.87 -3.88 3.40
CA ALA A 192 13.02 -3.38 2.67
C ALA A 192 14.32 -4.15 2.99
N LEU A 193 14.63 -4.35 4.27
CA LEU A 193 15.85 -5.04 4.71
C LEU A 193 15.83 -6.55 4.36
N PRO A 194 14.76 -7.32 4.63
CA PRO A 194 14.74 -8.75 4.28
C PRO A 194 14.85 -9.03 2.78
N LEU A 195 14.35 -8.11 1.95
CA LEU A 195 14.38 -8.22 0.48
C LEU A 195 15.58 -7.50 -0.16
N GLY A 196 16.45 -6.87 0.63
CA GLY A 196 17.60 -6.11 0.12
C GLY A 196 17.23 -4.88 -0.71
N LEU A 197 16.03 -4.32 -0.53
CA LEU A 197 15.53 -3.15 -1.27
C LEU A 197 16.13 -1.86 -0.71
N LYS A 198 17.11 -1.29 -1.41
CA LYS A 198 17.85 -0.09 -0.96
C LYS A 198 17.14 1.24 -1.24
N SER A 199 16.14 1.23 -2.11
CA SER A 199 15.47 2.43 -2.60
C SER A 199 14.01 2.57 -2.13
N LEU A 200 13.46 1.54 -1.46
CA LEU A 200 12.09 1.58 -0.93
C LEU A 200 12.03 2.45 0.32
N ARG A 201 11.21 3.52 0.26
CA ARG A 201 11.01 4.45 1.37
C ARG A 201 9.68 5.18 1.25
N LEU A 202 9.22 5.77 2.36
CA LEU A 202 8.12 6.74 2.31
C LEU A 202 8.56 8.00 1.57
N ALA A 203 7.63 8.63 0.86
CA ALA A 203 7.87 9.96 0.31
C ALA A 203 8.09 10.93 1.48
N LYS A 204 9.16 11.74 1.39
CA LYS A 204 9.42 12.81 2.35
C LYS A 204 8.88 14.11 1.77
N ALA A 205 8.26 14.90 2.62
CA ALA A 205 7.96 16.29 2.30
C ALA A 205 9.31 17.02 2.16
N ASN A 206 9.53 17.66 1.01
CA ASN A 206 10.75 18.45 0.76
C ASN A 206 10.59 19.87 1.29
#